data_AF-A0A6B2L2Q3-F1
#
_entry.id   AF-A0A6B2L2Q3-F1
#
_cell.length_a   1.000
_cell.length_b   1.000
_cell.length_c   1.000
_cell.angle_alpha   90.00
_cell.angle_beta   90.00
_cell.angle_gamma   90.00
#
_symmetry.space_group_name_H-M   'P 1'
#
loop_
_entity.id
_entity.type
_entity.pdbx_description
1 polymer ?
#
loop_
_entity_poly.entity_id
_entity_poly.type
_entity_poly.pdbx_seq_one_letter_code
_entity_poly.pdbx_strand_id
1 'polypeptide(L)'
;MTPFEKDTFSRWTSKDEDNSITETVLSLLWNRLLHHAVPDSVSANVLSLGGLLCLVHAWYLCFLYMAVEPRWISLGACALIVAYLVLDGVDGKHAARTRTDSPLGEFFAHCCCNVGFVFSTLTACYVLGIEDLSLRWYLVQIGQLIALRCHIRAFKSKVISYSKLTSPGEGFFVLLLIMGTKALFPSLFGQLSGIVTTLINTLNSLGMSLDPNNHTALFALLIHTLFYGLIVLTLLDALSIPKQNQATRNGIAFCLIYRLGPAFLMWLGVMPGSFTTWDLISEGLFMSLLTSDIILAKMANRDLHPYIVIFSMVSVLDNFIILLTVAIYYTSVLYDISDYMQLSVFGVVRNVYVDGVYDMCHLGHFNSFKKALSYGNRLIVGVLSDEHVQRYKRSPIMTMKERAEVVATSRFVHKVIAPCPFPGIPEEFIREHRIHVVCHSTEYDKPDDIYYVVPRAMGITRVMPRTEGMSTSELIKRVKAY
;
A
#
# COMPACT_ATOMS: atom_id res chain seq x y z
N MET A 1 13.67 7.15 8.56
CA MET A 1 12.92 8.37 8.96
C MET A 1 13.27 8.75 10.39
N THR A 2 13.08 10.01 10.79
CA THR A 2 13.24 10.42 12.20
C THR A 2 12.10 9.89 13.08
N PRO A 3 12.26 9.79 14.41
CA PRO A 3 11.18 9.34 15.30
C PRO A 3 9.89 10.16 15.18
N PHE A 4 10.00 11.47 14.94
CA PHE A 4 8.86 12.37 14.76
C PHE A 4 8.10 12.12 13.43
N GLU A 5 8.84 11.88 12.35
CA GLU A 5 8.26 11.52 11.05
C GLU A 5 7.51 10.18 11.12
N LYS A 6 8.08 9.21 11.84
CA LYS A 6 7.46 7.89 12.06
C LYS A 6 6.18 8.00 12.89
N ASP A 7 6.19 8.83 13.94
CA ASP A 7 4.98 9.12 14.74
C ASP A 7 3.90 9.75 13.88
N THR A 8 4.24 10.76 13.08
CA THR A 8 3.33 11.39 12.13
C THR A 8 2.75 10.38 11.13
N PHE A 9 3.59 9.54 10.54
CA PHE A 9 3.19 8.47 9.64
C PHE A 9 2.21 7.48 10.31
N SER A 10 2.48 7.11 11.56
CA SER A 10 1.66 6.12 12.28
C SER A 10 0.22 6.57 12.56
N ARG A 11 0.00 7.89 12.56
CA ARG A 11 -1.31 8.54 12.76
C ARG A 11 -2.00 8.91 11.46
N TRP A 12 -1.39 8.59 10.32
CA TRP A 12 -2.00 8.83 9.02
C TRP A 12 -3.36 8.13 8.94
N THR A 13 -4.36 8.87 8.46
CA THR A 13 -5.68 8.34 8.15
C THR A 13 -5.98 8.65 6.71
N SER A 14 -6.36 7.63 5.94
CA SER A 14 -6.71 7.77 4.53
C SER A 14 -7.85 8.79 4.40
N LYS A 15 -7.60 9.85 3.61
CA LYS A 15 -8.62 10.77 3.15
C LYS A 15 -8.70 10.63 1.63
N ASP A 16 -8.97 9.43 1.18
CA ASP A 16 -9.07 9.14 -0.24
C ASP A 16 -10.54 9.15 -0.63
N GLU A 17 -10.89 10.05 -1.54
CA GLU A 17 -12.22 10.13 -2.13
C GLU A 17 -12.13 9.56 -3.54
N ASP A 18 -12.49 8.28 -3.68
CA ASP A 18 -12.59 7.62 -4.99
C ASP A 18 -14.05 7.54 -5.45
N ASN A 19 -14.39 8.37 -6.43
CA ASN A 19 -15.69 8.36 -7.11
C ASN A 19 -15.58 7.79 -8.53
N SER A 20 -14.59 6.95 -8.81
CA SER A 20 -14.34 6.38 -10.13
C SER A 20 -15.44 5.42 -10.59
N ILE A 21 -15.54 5.28 -11.91
CA ILE A 21 -16.49 4.35 -12.54
C ILE A 21 -16.11 2.92 -12.14
N THR A 22 -14.82 2.60 -12.11
CA THR A 22 -14.28 1.30 -11.73
C THR A 22 -14.71 0.91 -10.33
N GLU A 23 -14.53 1.78 -9.32
CA GLU A 23 -15.02 1.55 -7.95
C GLU A 23 -16.54 1.33 -7.95
N THR A 24 -17.28 2.19 -8.64
CA THR A 24 -18.74 2.11 -8.69
C THR A 24 -19.23 0.78 -9.28
N VAL A 25 -18.66 0.35 -10.40
CA VAL A 25 -19.09 -0.85 -11.16
C VAL A 25 -18.63 -2.13 -10.48
N LEU A 26 -17.38 -2.19 -10.01
CA LEU A 26 -16.78 -3.41 -9.48
C LEU A 26 -17.00 -3.60 -7.97
N SER A 27 -17.44 -2.57 -7.24
CA SER A 27 -17.71 -2.66 -5.80
C SER A 27 -18.62 -3.83 -5.41
N LEU A 28 -19.67 -4.10 -6.20
CA LEU A 28 -20.58 -5.22 -5.96
C LEU A 28 -19.88 -6.58 -6.09
N LEU A 29 -19.00 -6.72 -7.08
CA LEU A 29 -18.20 -7.93 -7.29
C LEU A 29 -17.21 -8.12 -6.14
N TRP A 30 -16.48 -7.07 -5.78
CA TRP A 30 -15.49 -7.11 -4.70
C TRP A 30 -16.13 -7.47 -3.36
N ASN A 31 -17.29 -6.89 -3.03
CA ASN A 31 -18.03 -7.22 -1.81
C ASN A 31 -18.43 -8.71 -1.77
N ARG A 32 -18.89 -9.28 -2.90
CA ARG A 32 -19.20 -10.71 -2.96
C ARG A 32 -17.97 -11.59 -2.77
N LEU A 33 -16.87 -11.28 -3.45
CA LEU A 33 -15.61 -12.04 -3.35
C LEU A 33 -15.02 -11.98 -1.94
N LEU A 34 -15.09 -10.82 -1.31
CA LEU A 34 -14.62 -10.62 0.06
C LEU A 34 -15.28 -11.59 1.05
N HIS A 35 -16.60 -11.80 0.96
CA HIS A 35 -17.31 -12.72 1.87
C HIS A 35 -17.07 -14.21 1.59
N HIS A 36 -16.74 -14.61 0.37
CA HIS A 36 -16.70 -16.02 -0.02
C HIS A 36 -15.30 -16.57 -0.35
N ALA A 37 -14.38 -15.73 -0.80
CA ALA A 37 -13.09 -16.17 -1.37
C ALA A 37 -11.87 -15.78 -0.54
N VAL A 38 -11.95 -14.75 0.32
CA VAL A 38 -10.78 -14.25 1.08
C VAL A 38 -10.90 -14.59 2.58
N PRO A 39 -10.08 -15.50 3.10
CA PRO A 39 -10.04 -15.84 4.53
C PRO A 39 -9.50 -14.70 5.40
N ASP A 40 -9.98 -14.60 6.64
CA ASP A 40 -9.48 -13.63 7.64
C ASP A 40 -8.02 -13.87 8.06
N SER A 41 -7.44 -15.03 7.72
CA SER A 41 -6.04 -15.36 7.97
C SER A 41 -5.08 -14.75 6.95
N VAL A 42 -5.59 -14.15 5.87
CA VAL A 42 -4.77 -13.53 4.83
C VAL A 42 -4.68 -12.02 5.10
N SER A 43 -3.45 -11.50 5.12
CA SER A 43 -3.22 -10.04 5.22
C SER A 43 -3.60 -9.36 3.91
N ALA A 44 -4.18 -8.15 3.98
CA ALA A 44 -4.50 -7.35 2.81
C ALA A 44 -3.27 -7.11 1.92
N ASN A 45 -2.09 -6.89 2.53
CA ASN A 45 -0.84 -6.69 1.79
C ASN A 45 -0.44 -7.91 0.94
N VAL A 46 -0.86 -9.12 1.32
CA VAL A 46 -0.63 -10.33 0.50
C VAL A 46 -1.49 -10.29 -0.77
N LEU A 47 -2.69 -9.70 -0.70
CA LEU A 47 -3.54 -9.48 -1.87
C LEU A 47 -2.92 -8.46 -2.82
N SER A 48 -2.44 -7.31 -2.30
CA SER A 48 -1.75 -6.30 -3.11
C SER A 48 -0.50 -6.87 -3.79
N LEU A 49 0.30 -7.66 -3.06
CA LEU A 49 1.47 -8.35 -3.62
C LEU A 49 1.05 -9.40 -4.67
N GLY A 50 -0.01 -10.17 -4.42
CA GLY A 50 -0.56 -11.12 -5.38
C GLY A 50 -1.02 -10.44 -6.67
N GLY A 51 -1.64 -9.25 -6.56
CA GLY A 51 -1.98 -8.41 -7.70
C GLY A 51 -0.76 -7.98 -8.50
N LEU A 52 0.29 -7.48 -7.83
CA LEU A 52 1.55 -7.13 -8.48
C LEU A 52 2.15 -8.34 -9.23
N LEU A 53 2.17 -9.51 -8.60
CA LEU A 53 2.68 -10.73 -9.22
C LEU A 53 1.88 -11.13 -10.47
N CYS A 54 0.56 -10.88 -10.50
CA CYS A 54 -0.25 -11.08 -11.71
C CYS A 54 0.23 -10.19 -12.86
N LEU A 55 0.55 -8.91 -12.58
CA LEU A 55 1.06 -7.98 -13.60
C LEU A 55 2.47 -8.36 -14.09
N VAL A 56 3.36 -8.75 -13.18
CA VAL A 56 4.70 -9.27 -13.53
C VAL A 56 4.57 -10.53 -14.40
N HIS A 57 3.65 -11.43 -14.06
CA HIS A 57 3.43 -12.64 -14.83
C HIS A 57 2.81 -12.36 -16.20
N ALA A 58 1.88 -11.40 -16.29
CA ALA A 58 1.30 -10.96 -17.56
C ALA A 58 2.40 -10.44 -18.51
N TRP A 59 3.31 -9.61 -17.99
CA TRP A 59 4.48 -9.15 -18.74
C TRP A 59 5.39 -10.31 -19.15
N TYR A 60 5.72 -11.19 -18.22
CA TYR A 60 6.63 -12.31 -18.46
C TYR A 60 6.12 -13.27 -19.55
N LEU A 61 4.82 -13.58 -19.55
CA LEU A 61 4.17 -14.38 -20.59
C LEU A 61 4.30 -13.70 -21.96
N CYS A 62 3.99 -12.40 -22.05
CA CYS A 62 4.13 -11.66 -23.30
C CYS A 62 5.59 -11.59 -23.78
N PHE A 63 6.54 -11.44 -22.86
CA PHE A 63 7.97 -11.43 -23.16
C PHE A 63 8.46 -12.76 -23.75
N LEU A 64 8.06 -13.89 -23.17
CA LEU A 64 8.46 -15.23 -23.65
C LEU A 64 7.96 -15.54 -25.06
N TYR A 65 6.75 -15.09 -25.40
CA TYR A 65 6.10 -15.40 -26.68
C TYR A 65 6.10 -14.22 -27.67
N MET A 66 6.96 -13.22 -27.45
CA MET A 66 6.98 -11.99 -28.24
C MET A 66 7.21 -12.22 -29.75
N ALA A 67 7.89 -13.30 -30.14
CA ALA A 67 8.18 -13.57 -31.55
C ALA A 67 6.99 -14.14 -32.34
N VAL A 68 6.03 -14.78 -31.65
CA VAL A 68 4.90 -15.48 -32.27
C VAL A 68 3.58 -14.75 -32.02
N GLU A 69 3.50 -13.95 -30.97
CA GLU A 69 2.32 -13.19 -30.53
C GLU A 69 1.00 -13.97 -30.61
N PRO A 70 0.91 -15.18 -30.00
CA PRO A 70 -0.31 -15.97 -30.12
C PRO A 70 -1.45 -15.33 -29.32
N ARG A 71 -2.65 -15.31 -29.90
CA ARG A 71 -3.84 -14.62 -29.33
C ARG A 71 -4.16 -15.02 -27.90
N TRP A 72 -3.94 -16.28 -27.54
CA TRP A 72 -4.23 -16.79 -26.20
C TRP A 72 -3.30 -16.21 -25.13
N ILE A 73 -2.07 -15.80 -25.48
CA ILE A 73 -1.17 -15.09 -24.55
C ILE A 73 -1.70 -13.69 -24.27
N SER A 74 -2.18 -12.97 -25.29
CA SER A 74 -2.81 -11.65 -25.10
C SER A 74 -4.06 -11.74 -24.22
N LEU A 75 -4.90 -12.75 -24.43
CA LEU A 75 -6.09 -13.01 -23.59
C LEU A 75 -5.69 -13.40 -22.16
N GLY A 76 -4.66 -14.23 -22.00
CA GLY A 76 -4.13 -14.59 -20.68
C GLY A 76 -3.56 -13.38 -19.93
N ALA A 77 -2.84 -12.50 -20.61
CA ALA A 77 -2.35 -11.24 -20.05
C ALA A 77 -3.50 -10.32 -19.62
N CYS A 78 -4.55 -10.19 -20.43
CA CYS A 78 -5.76 -9.47 -20.05
C CYS A 78 -6.42 -10.09 -18.80
N ALA A 79 -6.53 -11.41 -18.72
CA ALA A 79 -7.10 -12.10 -17.56
C ALA A 79 -6.30 -11.84 -16.28
N LEU A 80 -4.97 -11.80 -16.36
CA LEU A 80 -4.09 -11.48 -15.24
C LEU A 80 -4.21 -10.01 -14.79
N ILE A 81 -4.39 -9.08 -15.73
CA ILE A 81 -4.64 -7.67 -15.40
C ILE A 81 -6.04 -7.50 -14.74
N VAL A 82 -7.04 -8.26 -15.18
CA VAL A 82 -8.34 -8.32 -14.48
C VAL A 82 -8.19 -8.89 -13.07
N ALA A 83 -7.39 -9.94 -12.89
CA ALA A 83 -7.09 -10.50 -11.58
C ALA A 83 -6.41 -9.46 -10.66
N TYR A 84 -5.48 -8.66 -11.19
CA TYR A 84 -4.90 -7.52 -10.48
C TYR A 84 -5.98 -6.52 -10.04
N LEU A 85 -6.84 -6.04 -10.94
CA LEU A 85 -7.92 -5.10 -10.60
C LEU A 85 -8.87 -5.64 -9.52
N VAL A 86 -9.11 -6.95 -9.51
CA VAL A 86 -9.92 -7.59 -8.47
C VAL A 86 -9.19 -7.61 -7.12
N LEU A 87 -7.91 -8.00 -7.09
CA LEU A 87 -7.14 -8.09 -5.85
C LEU A 87 -6.87 -6.70 -5.25
N ASP A 88 -6.54 -5.71 -6.08
CA ASP A 88 -6.31 -4.31 -5.72
C ASP A 88 -7.59 -3.66 -5.16
N GLY A 89 -8.76 -3.89 -5.76
CA GLY A 89 -10.03 -3.36 -5.23
C GLY A 89 -10.54 -4.07 -3.97
N VAL A 90 -10.08 -5.30 -3.69
CA VAL A 90 -10.50 -6.08 -2.52
C VAL A 90 -9.62 -5.81 -1.30
N ASP A 91 -8.35 -5.42 -1.47
CA ASP A 91 -7.39 -5.33 -0.37
C ASP A 91 -7.79 -4.34 0.74
N GLY A 92 -8.19 -3.11 0.40
CA GLY A 92 -8.59 -2.08 1.34
C GLY A 92 -9.91 -2.43 2.02
N LYS A 93 -10.85 -3.02 1.28
CA LYS A 93 -12.13 -3.51 1.83
C LYS A 93 -11.91 -4.66 2.79
N HIS A 94 -10.96 -5.55 2.48
CA HIS A 94 -10.58 -6.67 3.35
C HIS A 94 -9.94 -6.17 4.63
N ALA A 95 -8.98 -5.23 4.53
CA ALA A 95 -8.34 -4.59 5.68
C ALA A 95 -9.37 -3.90 6.60
N ALA A 96 -10.35 -3.20 6.02
CA ALA A 96 -11.43 -2.57 6.78
C ALA A 96 -12.33 -3.61 7.46
N ARG A 97 -12.70 -4.71 6.78
CA ARG A 97 -13.49 -5.80 7.39
C ARG A 97 -12.76 -6.42 8.57
N THR A 98 -11.48 -6.72 8.42
CA THR A 98 -10.68 -7.37 9.45
C THR A 98 -10.20 -6.40 10.54
N ARG A 99 -10.42 -5.09 10.37
CA ARG A 99 -9.93 -4.01 11.24
C ARG A 99 -8.40 -4.00 11.37
N THR A 100 -7.74 -4.35 10.28
CA THR A 100 -6.28 -4.37 10.14
C THR A 100 -5.78 -3.26 9.21
N ASP A 101 -6.61 -2.26 8.93
CA ASP A 101 -6.22 -1.06 8.21
C ASP A 101 -5.08 -0.34 8.94
N SER A 102 -4.07 0.05 8.17
CA SER A 102 -2.91 0.74 8.70
C SER A 102 -2.21 1.58 7.62
N PRO A 103 -1.56 2.69 8.02
CA PRO A 103 -0.67 3.45 7.13
C PRO A 103 0.38 2.60 6.41
N LEU A 104 0.93 1.59 7.08
CA LEU A 104 1.89 0.66 6.47
C LEU A 104 1.25 -0.13 5.31
N GLY A 105 0.02 -0.62 5.50
CA GLY A 105 -0.70 -1.35 4.46
C GLY A 105 -1.06 -0.48 3.27
N GLU A 106 -1.58 0.73 3.53
CA GLU A 106 -1.89 1.73 2.48
C GLU A 106 -0.64 2.10 1.67
N PHE A 107 0.47 2.39 2.35
CA PHE A 107 1.74 2.67 1.70
C PHE A 107 2.22 1.49 0.83
N PHE A 108 2.14 0.26 1.36
CA PHE A 108 2.54 -0.93 0.64
C PHE A 108 1.70 -1.19 -0.62
N ALA A 109 0.37 -1.01 -0.53
CA ALA A 109 -0.53 -1.14 -1.67
C ALA A 109 -0.17 -0.14 -2.79
N HIS A 110 0.07 1.12 -2.43
CA HIS A 110 0.53 2.13 -3.39
C HIS A 110 1.88 1.79 -4.03
N CYS A 111 2.84 1.25 -3.27
CA CYS A 111 4.10 0.77 -3.84
C CYS A 111 3.87 -0.35 -4.86
N CYS A 112 2.99 -1.30 -4.57
CA CYS A 112 2.63 -2.38 -5.49
C CYS A 112 1.98 -1.85 -6.77
N CYS A 113 1.07 -0.89 -6.64
CA CYS A 113 0.41 -0.23 -7.78
C CYS A 113 1.43 0.50 -8.68
N ASN A 114 2.35 1.30 -8.10
CA ASN A 114 3.37 2.05 -8.84
C ASN A 114 4.34 1.12 -9.61
N VAL A 115 4.77 0.03 -8.97
CA VAL A 115 5.60 -1.00 -9.63
C VAL A 115 4.80 -1.71 -10.72
N GLY A 116 3.53 -2.04 -10.44
CA GLY A 116 2.61 -2.67 -11.38
C GLY A 116 2.37 -1.87 -12.65
N PHE A 117 2.38 -0.52 -12.56
CA PHE A 117 2.29 0.35 -13.74
C PHE A 117 3.42 0.13 -14.74
N VAL A 118 4.63 -0.21 -14.30
CA VAL A 118 5.76 -0.53 -15.20
C VAL A 118 5.42 -1.77 -16.02
N PHE A 119 5.05 -2.86 -15.35
CA PHE A 119 4.82 -4.16 -15.99
C PHE A 119 3.56 -4.17 -16.84
N SER A 120 2.49 -3.51 -16.41
CA SER A 120 1.27 -3.38 -17.22
C SER A 120 1.50 -2.57 -18.49
N THR A 121 2.25 -1.46 -18.41
CA THR A 121 2.62 -0.68 -19.61
C THR A 121 3.46 -1.51 -20.57
N LEU A 122 4.47 -2.23 -20.06
CA LEU A 122 5.27 -3.14 -20.89
C LEU A 122 4.41 -4.24 -21.52
N THR A 123 3.49 -4.84 -20.75
CA THR A 123 2.56 -5.86 -21.24
C THR A 123 1.71 -5.32 -22.39
N ALA A 124 1.19 -4.09 -22.26
CA ALA A 124 0.45 -3.44 -23.33
C ALA A 124 1.32 -3.21 -24.57
N CYS A 125 2.57 -2.76 -24.41
CA CYS A 125 3.50 -2.60 -25.53
C CYS A 125 3.74 -3.91 -26.29
N TYR A 126 3.95 -5.03 -25.59
CA TYR A 126 4.10 -6.35 -26.21
C TYR A 126 2.81 -6.79 -26.90
N VAL A 127 1.66 -6.70 -26.21
CA VAL A 127 0.38 -7.09 -26.83
C VAL A 127 0.07 -6.22 -28.03
N LEU A 128 0.45 -4.95 -28.06
CA LEU A 128 0.27 -4.05 -29.19
C LEU A 128 1.27 -4.26 -30.33
N GLY A 129 2.33 -5.06 -30.15
CA GLY A 129 3.34 -5.32 -31.18
C GLY A 129 4.27 -4.14 -31.41
N ILE A 130 4.51 -3.32 -30.37
CA ILE A 130 5.48 -2.24 -30.42
C ILE A 130 6.85 -2.87 -30.27
N GLU A 131 7.61 -3.04 -31.34
CA GLU A 131 8.93 -3.71 -31.30
C GLU A 131 10.07 -2.79 -30.84
N ASP A 132 9.99 -1.51 -31.18
CA ASP A 132 11.06 -0.53 -30.89
C ASP A 132 11.26 -0.32 -29.38
N LEU A 133 12.47 -0.62 -28.90
CA LEU A 133 12.80 -0.53 -27.48
C LEU A 133 12.77 0.91 -26.97
N SER A 134 13.19 1.88 -27.80
CA SER A 134 13.18 3.30 -27.41
C SER A 134 11.75 3.79 -27.15
N LEU A 135 10.84 3.48 -28.07
CA LEU A 135 9.42 3.81 -27.94
C LEU A 135 8.76 3.15 -26.73
N ARG A 136 9.10 1.88 -26.44
CA ARG A 136 8.65 1.19 -25.21
C ARG A 136 9.13 1.91 -23.95
N TRP A 137 10.38 2.38 -23.93
CA TRP A 137 10.91 3.16 -22.81
C TRP A 137 10.10 4.43 -22.62
N TYR A 138 9.85 5.22 -23.68
CA TYR A 138 9.05 6.45 -23.56
C TYR A 138 7.65 6.18 -23.01
N LEU A 139 6.99 5.10 -23.45
CA LEU A 139 5.66 4.71 -22.96
C LEU A 139 5.68 4.38 -21.45
N VAL A 140 6.66 3.60 -20.99
CA VAL A 140 6.84 3.31 -19.55
C VAL A 140 7.05 4.62 -18.77
N GLN A 141 7.87 5.53 -19.29
CA GLN A 141 8.12 6.81 -18.65
C GLN A 141 6.89 7.71 -18.60
N ILE A 142 6.10 7.75 -19.67
CA ILE A 142 4.82 8.48 -19.71
C ILE A 142 3.88 7.97 -18.62
N GLY A 143 3.70 6.65 -18.52
CA GLY A 143 2.86 6.04 -17.48
C GLY A 143 3.31 6.41 -16.07
N GLN A 144 4.62 6.32 -15.81
CA GLN A 144 5.21 6.67 -14.51
C GLN A 144 5.12 8.18 -14.21
N LEU A 145 5.26 9.06 -15.21
CA LEU A 145 5.07 10.50 -15.03
C LEU A 145 3.61 10.85 -14.69
N ILE A 146 2.64 10.17 -15.30
CA ILE A 146 1.22 10.36 -14.95
C ILE A 146 0.97 9.99 -13.49
N ALA A 147 1.48 8.84 -13.04
CA ALA A 147 1.39 8.41 -11.64
C ALA A 147 2.08 9.40 -10.69
N LEU A 148 3.31 9.81 -11.02
CA LEU A 148 4.08 10.78 -10.26
C LEU A 148 3.33 12.11 -10.08
N ARG A 149 2.74 12.64 -11.16
CA ARG A 149 1.98 13.91 -11.12
C ARG A 149 0.76 13.83 -10.21
N CYS A 150 0.05 12.70 -10.20
CA CYS A 150 -1.06 12.47 -9.29
C CYS A 150 -0.60 12.63 -7.83
N HIS A 151 0.53 12.00 -7.47
CA HIS A 151 1.04 12.05 -6.11
C HIS A 151 1.73 13.38 -5.75
N ILE A 152 2.31 14.12 -6.71
CA ILE A 152 2.78 15.50 -6.48
C ILE A 152 1.61 16.42 -6.12
N ARG A 153 0.47 16.27 -6.81
CA ARG A 153 -0.73 17.04 -6.48
C ARG A 153 -1.28 16.66 -5.11
N ALA A 154 -1.33 15.37 -4.80
CA ALA A 154 -1.75 14.87 -3.49
C ALA A 154 -0.81 15.31 -2.35
N PHE A 155 0.50 15.44 -2.61
CA PHE A 155 1.45 15.96 -1.64
C PHE A 155 1.11 17.39 -1.21
N LYS A 156 0.60 18.22 -2.15
CA LYS A 156 0.17 19.61 -1.89
C LYS A 156 -1.17 19.68 -1.16
N SER A 157 -2.17 18.91 -1.59
CA SER A 157 -3.54 18.94 -1.04
C SER A 157 -3.70 18.11 0.23
N LYS A 158 -2.76 17.20 0.54
CA LYS A 158 -2.85 16.16 1.58
C LYS A 158 -4.01 15.17 1.40
N VAL A 159 -4.70 15.23 0.26
CA VAL A 159 -5.87 14.42 -0.10
C VAL A 159 -5.64 13.89 -1.50
N ILE A 160 -5.85 12.59 -1.70
CA ILE A 160 -5.97 12.03 -3.04
C ILE A 160 -7.45 12.08 -3.42
N SER A 161 -7.76 12.87 -4.44
CA SER A 161 -9.11 12.92 -5.02
C SER A 161 -9.02 12.41 -6.44
N TYR A 162 -9.73 11.31 -6.72
CA TYR A 162 -9.88 10.81 -8.06
C TYR A 162 -11.20 11.32 -8.64
N SER A 163 -11.11 11.99 -9.80
CA SER A 163 -12.29 12.26 -10.61
C SER A 163 -12.79 10.96 -11.24
N LYS A 164 -14.03 10.96 -11.75
CA LYS A 164 -14.68 9.78 -12.34
C LYS A 164 -13.84 9.01 -13.38
N LEU A 165 -12.95 9.71 -14.09
CA LEU A 165 -12.16 9.18 -15.22
C LEU A 165 -10.64 9.15 -14.97
N THR A 166 -10.16 9.52 -13.78
CA THR A 166 -8.72 9.74 -13.53
C THR A 166 -8.14 8.84 -12.45
N SER A 167 -8.84 7.79 -12.03
CA SER A 167 -8.27 6.82 -11.08
C SER A 167 -7.28 5.88 -11.81
N PRO A 168 -6.33 5.28 -11.07
CA PRO A 168 -5.47 4.22 -11.59
C PRO A 168 -6.27 3.11 -12.27
N GLY A 169 -7.40 2.71 -11.67
CA GLY A 169 -8.30 1.69 -12.20
C GLY A 169 -8.83 1.99 -13.60
N GLU A 170 -9.19 3.25 -13.89
CA GLU A 170 -9.62 3.66 -15.23
C GLU A 170 -8.51 3.48 -16.27
N GLY A 171 -7.27 3.77 -15.91
CA GLY A 171 -6.10 3.55 -16.76
C GLY A 171 -5.93 2.08 -17.14
N PHE A 172 -6.05 1.18 -16.17
CA PHE A 172 -6.04 -0.27 -16.41
C PHE A 172 -7.24 -0.74 -17.23
N PHE A 173 -8.42 -0.16 -17.04
CA PHE A 173 -9.62 -0.49 -17.81
C PHE A 173 -9.47 -0.10 -19.30
N VAL A 174 -8.96 1.10 -19.58
CA VAL A 174 -8.64 1.54 -20.95
C VAL A 174 -7.61 0.63 -21.59
N LEU A 175 -6.57 0.26 -20.85
CA LEU A 175 -5.53 -0.66 -21.30
C LEU A 175 -6.10 -2.05 -21.63
N LEU A 176 -6.99 -2.58 -20.77
CA LEU A 176 -7.72 -3.82 -21.01
C LEU A 176 -8.62 -3.75 -22.25
N LEU A 177 -9.33 -2.64 -22.45
CA LEU A 177 -10.18 -2.44 -23.62
C LEU A 177 -9.36 -2.47 -24.92
N ILE A 178 -8.23 -1.76 -24.94
CA ILE A 178 -7.33 -1.70 -26.10
C ILE A 178 -6.74 -3.08 -26.41
N MET A 179 -6.18 -3.75 -25.40
CA MET A 179 -5.55 -5.07 -25.56
C MET A 179 -6.58 -6.15 -25.91
N GLY A 180 -7.72 -6.17 -25.23
CA GLY A 180 -8.81 -7.10 -25.49
C GLY A 180 -9.38 -6.95 -26.90
N THR A 181 -9.53 -5.70 -27.38
CA THR A 181 -9.98 -5.42 -28.75
C THR A 181 -8.98 -5.94 -29.77
N LYS A 182 -7.67 -5.70 -29.60
CA LYS A 182 -6.64 -6.26 -30.49
C LYS A 182 -6.68 -7.80 -30.49
N ALA A 183 -6.83 -8.43 -29.33
CA ALA A 183 -6.82 -9.88 -29.19
C ALA A 183 -8.05 -10.56 -29.80
N LEU A 184 -9.25 -10.01 -29.57
CA LEU A 184 -10.53 -10.59 -30.01
C LEU A 184 -10.91 -10.20 -31.44
N PHE A 185 -10.61 -8.96 -31.85
CA PHE A 185 -11.03 -8.41 -33.14
C PHE A 185 -9.85 -7.80 -33.93
N PRO A 186 -8.89 -8.61 -34.41
CA PRO A 186 -7.72 -8.10 -35.14
C PRO A 186 -8.08 -7.28 -36.39
N SER A 187 -9.17 -7.63 -37.09
CA SER A 187 -9.64 -6.90 -38.28
C SER A 187 -10.14 -5.50 -37.96
N LEU A 188 -10.88 -5.34 -36.85
CA LEU A 188 -11.35 -4.05 -36.35
C LEU A 188 -10.16 -3.18 -35.92
N PHE A 189 -9.20 -3.78 -35.22
CA PHE A 189 -7.98 -3.07 -34.84
C PHE A 189 -7.17 -2.63 -36.07
N GLY A 190 -7.13 -3.45 -37.13
CA GLY A 190 -6.51 -3.11 -38.41
C GLY A 190 -7.15 -1.90 -39.11
N GLN A 191 -8.47 -1.68 -38.96
CA GLN A 191 -9.15 -0.51 -39.52
C GLN A 191 -8.70 0.83 -38.89
N LEU A 192 -8.20 0.82 -37.64
CA LEU A 192 -7.61 2.00 -37.00
C LEU A 192 -6.42 2.53 -37.79
N SER A 193 -5.67 1.66 -38.49
CA SER A 193 -4.57 2.09 -39.34
C SER A 193 -5.03 3.04 -40.46
N GLY A 194 -6.21 2.81 -41.06
CA GLY A 194 -6.76 3.68 -42.10
C GLY A 194 -7.21 5.06 -41.59
N ILE A 195 -7.65 5.13 -40.33
CA ILE A 195 -7.93 6.41 -39.64
C ILE A 195 -6.63 7.19 -39.44
N VAL A 196 -5.55 6.51 -39.03
CA VAL A 196 -4.22 7.13 -38.89
C VAL A 196 -3.71 7.66 -40.24
N THR A 197 -3.84 6.90 -41.33
CA THR A 197 -3.49 7.38 -42.68
C THR A 197 -4.25 8.64 -43.07
N THR A 198 -5.55 8.70 -42.74
CA THR A 198 -6.41 9.86 -43.03
C THR A 198 -5.96 11.08 -42.23
N LEU A 199 -5.63 10.89 -40.95
CA LEU A 199 -5.08 11.94 -40.09
C LEU A 199 -3.74 12.48 -40.61
N ILE A 200 -2.84 11.60 -41.05
CA ILE A 200 -1.55 12.00 -41.66
C ILE A 200 -1.81 12.87 -42.90
N ASN A 201 -2.74 12.46 -43.76
CA ASN A 201 -3.09 13.24 -44.95
C ASN A 201 -3.66 14.62 -44.59
N THR A 202 -4.46 14.72 -43.51
CA THR A 202 -4.94 16.01 -43.00
C THR A 202 -3.80 16.87 -42.45
N LEU A 203 -2.88 16.31 -41.68
CA LEU A 203 -1.71 17.04 -41.16
C LEU A 203 -0.78 17.50 -42.28
N ASN A 204 -0.64 16.70 -43.34
CA ASN A 204 0.09 17.09 -44.53
C ASN A 204 -0.56 18.25 -45.27
N SER A 205 -1.89 18.29 -45.33
CA SER A 205 -2.63 19.44 -45.88
C SER A 205 -2.46 20.72 -45.05
N LEU A 206 -2.06 20.61 -43.78
CA LEU A 206 -1.73 21.72 -42.88
C LEU A 206 -0.23 22.10 -42.92
N GLY A 207 0.55 21.51 -43.84
CA GLY A 207 1.96 21.87 -44.08
C GLY A 207 2.99 21.01 -43.35
N MET A 208 2.59 19.90 -42.71
CA MET A 208 3.55 18.91 -42.21
C MET A 208 4.03 18.01 -43.37
N SER A 209 5.28 17.57 -43.39
CA SER A 209 5.80 16.65 -44.42
C SER A 209 5.97 15.24 -43.84
N LEU A 210 4.85 14.59 -43.54
CA LEU A 210 4.83 13.23 -42.97
C LEU A 210 4.50 12.21 -44.07
N ASP A 211 5.17 11.07 -44.09
CA ASP A 211 4.84 9.98 -45.03
C ASP A 211 3.52 9.29 -44.59
N PRO A 212 2.46 9.31 -45.42
CA PRO A 212 1.17 8.66 -45.12
C PRO A 212 1.28 7.16 -44.86
N ASN A 213 2.32 6.50 -45.38
CA ASN A 213 2.53 5.06 -45.23
C ASN A 213 3.38 4.71 -44.00
N ASN A 214 4.01 5.70 -43.36
CA ASN A 214 4.91 5.49 -42.22
C ASN A 214 4.19 5.81 -40.90
N HIS A 215 3.23 4.95 -40.54
CA HIS A 215 2.44 5.10 -39.30
C HIS A 215 3.31 5.09 -38.04
N THR A 216 4.45 4.40 -38.07
CA THR A 216 5.39 4.31 -36.95
C THR A 216 6.08 5.64 -36.65
N ALA A 217 6.40 6.44 -37.67
CA ALA A 217 7.03 7.75 -37.48
C ALA A 217 6.08 8.78 -36.83
N LEU A 218 4.82 8.85 -37.28
CA LEU A 218 3.82 9.72 -36.63
C LEU A 218 3.57 9.29 -35.18
N PHE A 219 3.43 7.99 -34.95
CA PHE A 219 3.23 7.47 -33.60
C PHE A 219 4.41 7.80 -32.68
N ALA A 220 5.65 7.60 -33.13
CA ALA A 220 6.84 7.98 -32.38
C ALA A 220 6.89 9.48 -32.08
N LEU A 221 6.56 10.35 -33.05
CA LEU A 221 6.49 11.79 -32.84
C LEU A 221 5.49 12.17 -31.74
N LEU A 222 4.28 11.60 -31.78
CA LEU A 222 3.25 11.85 -30.77
C LEU A 222 3.70 11.40 -29.37
N ILE A 223 4.34 10.23 -29.26
CA ILE A 223 4.87 9.73 -28.00
C ILE A 223 5.98 10.62 -27.46
N HIS A 224 6.93 11.05 -28.31
CA HIS A 224 7.97 11.99 -27.90
C HIS A 224 7.38 13.33 -27.44
N THR A 225 6.45 13.91 -28.20
CA THR A 225 5.77 15.16 -27.83
C THR A 225 5.03 15.02 -26.50
N LEU A 226 4.32 13.91 -26.29
CA LEU A 226 3.63 13.62 -25.04
C LEU A 226 4.61 13.50 -23.86
N PHE A 227 5.72 12.79 -24.04
CA PHE A 227 6.74 12.63 -23.02
C PHE A 227 7.34 13.98 -22.60
N TYR A 228 7.85 14.78 -23.55
CA TYR A 228 8.45 16.09 -23.23
C TYR A 228 7.42 17.05 -22.65
N GLY A 229 6.18 17.05 -23.18
CA GLY A 229 5.08 17.82 -22.62
C GLY A 229 4.79 17.43 -21.17
N LEU A 230 4.74 16.13 -20.85
CA LEU A 230 4.53 15.65 -19.50
C LEU A 230 5.70 15.98 -18.57
N ILE A 231 6.95 15.93 -19.03
CA ILE A 231 8.11 16.38 -18.23
C ILE A 231 7.95 17.86 -17.85
N VAL A 232 7.63 18.73 -18.81
CA VAL A 232 7.42 20.17 -18.54
C VAL A 232 6.28 20.36 -17.55
N LEU A 233 5.14 19.71 -17.76
CA LEU A 233 4.00 19.82 -16.86
C LEU A 233 4.30 19.28 -15.46
N THR A 234 5.08 18.20 -15.35
CA THR A 234 5.51 17.64 -14.06
C THR A 234 6.47 18.60 -13.35
N LEU A 235 7.36 19.26 -14.09
CA LEU A 235 8.26 20.27 -13.55
C LEU A 235 7.47 21.48 -13.03
N LEU A 236 6.45 21.94 -13.76
CA LEU A 236 5.55 23.00 -13.29
C LEU A 236 4.78 22.58 -12.03
N ASP A 237 4.27 21.34 -11.99
CA ASP A 237 3.64 20.77 -10.80
C ASP A 237 4.63 20.73 -9.61
N ALA A 238 5.89 20.37 -9.84
CA ALA A 238 6.94 20.38 -8.81
C ALA A 238 7.28 21.80 -8.33
N LEU A 239 7.43 22.77 -9.24
CA LEU A 239 7.71 24.17 -8.92
C LEU A 239 6.58 24.84 -8.12
N SER A 240 5.34 24.36 -8.28
CA SER A 240 4.19 24.82 -7.50
C SER A 240 4.17 24.32 -6.04
N ILE A 241 5.09 23.43 -5.64
CA ILE A 241 5.21 22.99 -4.24
C ILE A 241 5.63 24.19 -3.36
N PRO A 242 4.99 24.39 -2.19
CA PRO A 242 5.31 25.50 -1.30
C PRO A 242 6.79 25.59 -0.94
N LYS A 243 7.31 26.81 -0.76
CA LYS A 243 8.73 27.04 -0.44
C LYS A 243 9.20 26.37 0.85
N GLN A 244 8.29 26.04 1.76
CA GLN A 244 8.58 25.29 2.98
C GLN A 244 9.13 23.88 2.67
N ASN A 245 8.72 23.28 1.55
CA ASN A 245 9.18 21.97 1.07
C ASN A 245 10.16 22.11 -0.09
N GLN A 246 11.11 23.04 0.04
CA GLN A 246 12.08 23.35 -1.02
C GLN A 246 12.95 22.16 -1.40
N ALA A 247 13.32 21.30 -0.46
CA ALA A 247 14.10 20.09 -0.75
C ALA A 247 13.32 19.14 -1.67
N THR A 248 12.03 18.94 -1.42
CA THR A 248 11.14 18.15 -2.29
C THR A 248 11.03 18.76 -3.68
N ARG A 249 10.76 20.07 -3.77
CA ARG A 249 10.67 20.78 -5.05
C ARG A 249 11.93 20.58 -5.89
N ASN A 250 13.09 20.85 -5.29
CA ASN A 250 14.37 20.78 -5.99
C ASN A 250 14.74 19.33 -6.30
N GLY A 251 14.49 18.39 -5.38
CA GLY A 251 14.77 16.97 -5.57
C GLY A 251 14.01 16.38 -6.74
N ILE A 252 12.71 16.67 -6.87
CA ILE A 252 11.91 16.24 -8.03
C ILE A 252 12.47 16.85 -9.32
N ALA A 253 12.76 18.16 -9.31
CA ALA A 253 13.31 18.84 -10.49
C ALA A 253 14.65 18.21 -10.93
N PHE A 254 15.55 17.90 -10.00
CA PHE A 254 16.79 17.19 -10.32
C PHE A 254 16.53 15.82 -10.91
N CYS A 255 15.64 15.02 -10.30
CA CYS A 255 15.32 13.69 -10.83
C CYS A 255 14.78 13.76 -12.27
N LEU A 256 13.92 14.74 -12.58
CA LEU A 256 13.39 14.95 -13.93
C LEU A 256 14.48 15.39 -14.92
N ILE A 257 15.44 16.22 -14.50
CA ILE A 257 16.57 16.63 -15.35
C ILE A 257 17.45 15.41 -15.69
N TYR A 258 17.79 14.58 -14.70
CA TYR A 258 18.55 13.36 -14.95
C TYR A 258 17.79 12.39 -15.87
N ARG A 259 16.45 12.41 -15.84
CA ARG A 259 15.60 11.65 -16.77
C ARG A 259 15.73 12.08 -18.23
N LEU A 260 16.08 13.34 -18.49
CA LEU A 260 16.34 13.83 -19.84
C LEU A 260 17.66 13.29 -20.41
N GLY A 261 18.58 12.81 -19.56
CA GLY A 261 19.86 12.24 -19.98
C GLY A 261 19.69 11.05 -20.94
N PRO A 262 19.04 9.95 -20.53
CA PRO A 262 18.78 8.81 -21.42
C PRO A 262 18.02 9.21 -22.70
N ALA A 263 17.01 10.09 -22.59
CA ALA A 263 16.27 10.59 -23.75
C ALA A 263 17.17 11.37 -24.73
N PHE A 264 18.12 12.16 -24.21
CA PHE A 264 19.08 12.89 -25.03
C PHE A 264 20.11 11.97 -25.68
N LEU A 265 20.58 10.94 -24.97
CA LEU A 265 21.49 9.91 -25.52
C LEU A 265 20.80 9.11 -26.64
N MET A 266 19.52 8.76 -26.46
CA MET A 266 18.68 8.14 -27.50
C MET A 266 18.56 9.05 -28.72
N TRP A 267 18.27 10.33 -28.51
CA TRP A 267 18.14 11.30 -29.60
C TRP A 267 19.43 11.50 -30.39
N LEU A 268 20.59 11.50 -29.72
CA LEU A 268 21.90 11.59 -30.39
C LEU A 268 22.29 10.31 -31.15
N GLY A 269 21.55 9.20 -30.97
CA GLY A 269 21.92 7.90 -31.53
C GLY A 269 23.17 7.29 -30.88
N VAL A 270 23.63 7.83 -29.75
CA VAL A 270 24.84 7.38 -29.02
C VAL A 270 24.43 6.47 -27.87
N MET A 271 23.39 5.66 -28.08
CA MET A 271 23.01 4.66 -27.08
C MET A 271 24.16 3.66 -26.94
N PRO A 272 24.58 3.31 -25.72
CA PRO A 272 25.49 2.19 -25.55
C PRO A 272 24.88 0.98 -26.26
N GLY A 273 25.69 0.22 -27.00
CA GLY A 273 25.26 -0.87 -27.89
C GLY A 273 24.56 -2.06 -27.20
N SER A 274 24.07 -1.88 -25.97
CA SER A 274 23.44 -2.84 -25.08
C SER A 274 22.10 -2.34 -24.51
N PHE A 275 21.36 -1.44 -25.18
CA PHE A 275 20.01 -1.08 -24.72
C PHE A 275 19.09 -2.30 -24.82
N THR A 276 18.63 -2.75 -23.67
CA THR A 276 17.94 -4.02 -23.46
C THR A 276 16.62 -3.80 -22.73
N THR A 277 15.81 -4.86 -22.65
CA THR A 277 14.58 -4.82 -21.83
C THR A 277 14.87 -4.52 -20.35
N TRP A 278 16.09 -4.80 -19.86
CA TRP A 278 16.47 -4.48 -18.48
C TRP A 278 16.56 -2.99 -18.23
N ASP A 279 16.98 -2.17 -19.21
CA ASP A 279 16.99 -0.71 -19.10
C ASP A 279 15.57 -0.15 -18.94
N LEU A 280 14.60 -0.74 -19.64
CA LEU A 280 13.20 -0.32 -19.54
C LEU A 280 12.65 -0.60 -18.12
N ILE A 281 12.98 -1.77 -17.57
CA ILE A 281 12.50 -2.19 -16.25
C ILE A 281 13.20 -1.41 -15.15
N SER A 282 14.54 -1.38 -15.14
CA SER A 282 15.33 -0.72 -14.09
C SER A 282 14.92 0.74 -13.94
N GLU A 283 14.81 1.44 -15.05
CA GLU A 283 14.52 2.86 -15.05
C GLU A 283 13.03 3.17 -14.80
N GLY A 284 12.12 2.29 -15.23
CA GLY A 284 10.72 2.35 -14.83
C GLY A 284 10.54 2.14 -13.32
N LEU A 285 11.24 1.18 -12.74
CA LEU A 285 11.23 0.90 -11.30
C LEU A 285 11.83 2.04 -10.48
N PHE A 286 12.85 2.73 -11.00
CA PHE A 286 13.35 3.95 -10.37
C PHE A 286 12.28 5.05 -10.30
N MET A 287 11.51 5.27 -11.37
CA MET A 287 10.40 6.25 -11.33
C MET A 287 9.28 5.83 -10.37
N SER A 288 9.00 4.53 -10.26
CA SER A 288 8.11 3.99 -9.24
C SER A 288 8.63 4.27 -7.83
N LEU A 289 9.94 4.16 -7.61
CA LEU A 289 10.59 4.49 -6.34
C LEU A 289 10.41 5.96 -5.98
N LEU A 290 10.68 6.87 -6.93
CA LEU A 290 10.47 8.31 -6.75
C LEU A 290 9.03 8.62 -6.36
N THR A 291 8.06 8.03 -7.07
CA THR A 291 6.64 8.20 -6.76
C THR A 291 6.30 7.67 -5.36
N SER A 292 6.83 6.50 -5.00
CA SER A 292 6.63 5.89 -3.68
C SER A 292 7.20 6.75 -2.56
N ASP A 293 8.38 7.35 -2.72
CA ASP A 293 8.94 8.27 -1.71
C ASP A 293 8.11 9.55 -1.56
N ILE A 294 7.51 10.08 -2.62
CA ILE A 294 6.58 11.22 -2.52
C ILE A 294 5.33 10.85 -1.70
N ILE A 295 4.82 9.63 -1.87
CA ILE A 295 3.71 9.11 -1.05
C ILE A 295 4.14 9.04 0.41
N LEU A 296 5.32 8.49 0.68
CA LEU A 296 5.84 8.42 2.04
C LEU A 296 6.08 9.82 2.64
N ALA A 297 6.61 10.76 1.84
CA ALA A 297 6.83 12.15 2.24
C ALA A 297 5.51 12.85 2.57
N LYS A 298 4.44 12.59 1.80
CA LYS A 298 3.06 13.04 2.10
C LYS A 298 2.61 12.50 3.45
N MET A 299 2.70 11.18 3.65
CA MET A 299 2.18 10.48 4.83
C MET A 299 2.94 10.82 6.12
N ALA A 300 4.26 10.94 6.05
CA ALA A 300 5.12 11.26 7.18
C ALA A 300 5.33 12.78 7.39
N ASN A 301 4.70 13.62 6.56
CA ASN A 301 4.88 15.07 6.52
C ASN A 301 6.35 15.53 6.52
N ARG A 302 7.15 14.92 5.64
CA ARG A 302 8.57 15.23 5.45
C ARG A 302 8.88 15.63 4.02
N ASP A 303 10.10 16.06 3.78
CA ASP A 303 10.60 16.26 2.42
C ASP A 303 11.06 14.95 1.76
N LEU A 304 11.22 15.00 0.42
CA LEU A 304 11.80 13.92 -0.39
C LEU A 304 13.15 13.48 0.20
N HIS A 305 13.35 12.18 0.29
CA HIS A 305 14.55 11.62 0.89
C HIS A 305 15.78 11.94 0.02
N PRO A 306 16.89 12.49 0.57
CA PRO A 306 18.06 12.89 -0.22
C PRO A 306 18.66 11.76 -1.07
N TYR A 307 18.64 10.53 -0.55
CA TYR A 307 19.08 9.35 -1.30
C TYR A 307 18.33 9.14 -2.62
N ILE A 308 17.06 9.53 -2.75
CA ILE A 308 16.34 9.40 -4.03
C ILE A 308 17.00 10.23 -5.12
N VAL A 309 17.46 11.44 -4.79
CA VAL A 309 18.18 12.31 -5.73
C VAL A 309 19.52 11.69 -6.11
N ILE A 310 20.27 11.16 -5.14
CA ILE A 310 21.54 10.47 -5.40
C ILE A 310 21.32 9.24 -6.28
N PHE A 311 20.29 8.45 -5.98
CA PHE A 311 19.93 7.28 -6.77
C PHE A 311 19.53 7.66 -8.19
N SER A 312 18.88 8.81 -8.40
CA SER A 312 18.60 9.33 -9.75
C SER A 312 19.85 9.68 -10.53
N MET A 313 20.93 10.09 -9.87
CA MET A 313 22.21 10.39 -10.53
C MET A 313 22.94 9.10 -10.89
N VAL A 314 22.93 8.14 -9.96
CA VAL A 314 23.55 6.82 -10.12
C VAL A 314 22.77 5.96 -11.12
N SER A 315 21.47 6.21 -11.31
CA SER A 315 20.63 5.41 -12.21
C SER A 315 21.04 5.49 -13.67
N VAL A 316 21.87 6.45 -14.05
CA VAL A 316 22.37 6.57 -15.43
C VAL A 316 23.57 5.64 -15.69
N LEU A 317 24.13 5.00 -14.66
CA LEU A 317 25.40 4.26 -14.76
C LEU A 317 25.23 2.79 -15.13
N ASP A 318 24.35 2.06 -14.44
CA ASP A 318 24.22 0.61 -14.60
C ASP A 318 22.89 0.05 -14.07
N ASN A 319 22.28 -0.86 -14.84
CA ASN A 319 20.98 -1.46 -14.52
C ASN A 319 20.99 -2.26 -13.21
N PHE A 320 22.06 -3.00 -12.93
CA PHE A 320 22.17 -3.80 -11.72
C PHE A 320 22.25 -2.90 -10.49
N ILE A 321 23.01 -1.80 -10.56
CA ILE A 321 23.07 -0.82 -9.48
C ILE A 321 21.69 -0.20 -9.20
N ILE A 322 20.92 0.15 -10.24
CA ILE A 322 19.55 0.68 -10.07
C ILE A 322 18.67 -0.32 -9.34
N LEU A 323 18.62 -1.56 -9.83
CA LEU A 323 17.75 -2.60 -9.27
C LEU A 323 18.12 -2.90 -7.81
N LEU A 324 19.41 -3.00 -7.51
CA LEU A 324 19.91 -3.19 -6.15
C LEU A 324 19.50 -2.04 -5.24
N THR A 325 19.66 -0.80 -5.71
CA THR A 325 19.34 0.41 -4.96
C THR A 325 17.84 0.53 -4.66
N VAL A 326 17.00 0.27 -5.66
CA VAL A 326 15.54 0.22 -5.53
C VAL A 326 15.13 -0.83 -4.49
N ALA A 327 15.69 -2.04 -4.58
CA ALA A 327 15.40 -3.13 -3.65
C ALA A 327 15.82 -2.81 -2.21
N ILE A 328 17.03 -2.26 -2.03
CA ILE A 328 17.54 -1.84 -0.71
C ILE A 328 16.64 -0.76 -0.12
N TYR A 329 16.26 0.25 -0.90
CA TYR A 329 15.43 1.33 -0.41
C TYR A 329 14.06 0.84 0.04
N TYR A 330 13.32 0.11 -0.81
CA TYR A 330 12.02 -0.44 -0.42
C TYR A 330 12.09 -1.32 0.82
N THR A 331 13.08 -2.22 0.87
CA THR A 331 13.27 -3.12 2.02
C THR A 331 13.58 -2.34 3.29
N SER A 332 14.47 -1.35 3.22
CA SER A 332 14.86 -0.53 4.38
C SER A 332 13.69 0.29 4.92
N VAL A 333 12.88 0.89 4.04
CA VAL A 333 11.74 1.73 4.42
C VAL A 333 10.63 0.88 5.02
N LEU A 334 10.29 -0.24 4.37
CA LEU A 334 9.26 -1.14 4.88
C LEU A 334 9.68 -1.74 6.22
N TYR A 335 10.95 -2.10 6.38
CA TYR A 335 11.49 -2.56 7.67
C TYR A 335 11.41 -1.45 8.74
N ASP A 336 11.86 -0.23 8.43
CA ASP A 336 11.88 0.91 9.36
C ASP A 336 10.48 1.27 9.88
N ILE A 337 9.47 1.21 9.01
CA ILE A 337 8.06 1.45 9.35
C ILE A 337 7.48 0.27 10.13
N SER A 338 7.72 -0.96 9.65
CA SER A 338 7.22 -2.20 10.26
C SER A 338 7.70 -2.35 11.70
N ASP A 339 8.99 -2.10 11.94
CA ASP A 339 9.60 -2.12 13.27
C ASP A 339 9.00 -1.04 14.18
N TYR A 340 8.92 0.20 13.70
CA TYR A 340 8.37 1.29 14.52
C TYR A 340 6.90 1.07 14.89
N MET A 341 6.08 0.61 13.94
CA MET A 341 4.66 0.37 14.17
C MET A 341 4.39 -0.96 14.91
N GLN A 342 5.39 -1.82 15.05
CA GLN A 342 5.27 -3.18 15.59
C GLN A 342 4.18 -3.98 14.84
N LEU A 343 4.17 -3.85 13.52
CA LEU A 343 3.24 -4.52 12.61
C LEU A 343 4.02 -5.37 11.62
N SER A 344 3.54 -6.59 11.34
CA SER A 344 4.09 -7.40 10.26
C SER A 344 3.62 -6.86 8.91
N VAL A 345 4.50 -6.86 7.91
CA VAL A 345 4.13 -6.49 6.53
C VAL A 345 3.18 -7.53 5.93
N PHE A 346 3.41 -8.82 6.17
CA PHE A 346 2.62 -9.90 5.54
C PHE A 346 1.78 -10.72 6.52
N GLY A 347 2.07 -10.65 7.83
CA GLY A 347 1.33 -11.35 8.86
C GLY A 347 0.09 -10.57 9.32
N VAL A 348 -1.00 -11.29 9.55
CA VAL A 348 -2.20 -10.71 10.19
C VAL A 348 -1.90 -10.48 11.66
N VAL A 349 -2.06 -9.24 12.13
CA VAL A 349 -1.95 -8.90 13.57
C VAL A 349 -3.34 -8.84 14.16
N ARG A 350 -3.62 -9.69 15.15
CA ARG A 350 -4.89 -9.76 15.86
C ARG A 350 -4.65 -9.46 17.35
N ASN A 351 -4.91 -8.21 17.72
CA ASN A 351 -4.78 -7.74 19.10
C ASN A 351 -5.93 -8.25 19.96
N VAL A 352 -5.59 -8.95 21.04
CA VAL A 352 -6.50 -9.33 22.11
C VAL A 352 -6.26 -8.39 23.28
N TYR A 353 -7.34 -7.91 23.89
CA TYR A 353 -7.29 -7.07 25.07
C TYR A 353 -7.89 -7.78 26.29
N VAL A 354 -7.21 -7.66 27.42
CA VAL A 354 -7.72 -8.00 28.74
C VAL A 354 -7.40 -6.85 29.68
N ASP A 355 -8.28 -6.57 30.62
CA ASP A 355 -8.05 -5.57 31.66
C ASP A 355 -8.26 -6.17 33.05
N GLY A 356 -7.67 -5.50 34.04
CA GLY A 356 -7.83 -5.91 35.43
C GLY A 356 -6.93 -5.17 36.40
N VAL A 357 -7.04 -5.60 37.65
CA VAL A 357 -6.20 -5.09 38.74
C VAL A 357 -4.82 -5.75 38.68
N TYR A 358 -4.76 -7.08 38.57
CA TYR A 358 -3.51 -7.85 38.63
C TYR A 358 -2.67 -7.64 39.90
N ASP A 359 -3.35 -7.37 41.03
CA ASP A 359 -2.72 -7.31 42.36
C ASP A 359 -2.21 -8.68 42.80
N MET A 360 -0.99 -8.72 43.35
CA MET A 360 -0.22 -9.94 43.63
C MET A 360 -0.30 -10.94 42.49
N CYS A 361 0.26 -10.56 41.34
CA CYS A 361 0.11 -11.32 40.10
C CYS A 361 0.54 -12.79 40.26
N HIS A 362 -0.32 -13.72 39.82
CA HIS A 362 -0.18 -15.15 40.13
C HIS A 362 -0.57 -16.02 38.94
N LEU A 363 -0.40 -17.34 39.06
CA LEU A 363 -0.66 -18.33 38.00
C LEU A 363 -2.04 -18.17 37.33
N GLY A 364 -3.09 -17.84 38.10
CA GLY A 364 -4.42 -17.57 37.54
C GLY A 364 -4.46 -16.45 36.50
N HIS A 365 -3.69 -15.37 36.68
CA HIS A 365 -3.58 -14.29 35.70
C HIS A 365 -2.82 -14.75 34.46
N PHE A 366 -1.70 -15.46 34.64
CA PHE A 366 -0.91 -15.98 33.51
C PHE A 366 -1.67 -17.01 32.67
N ASN A 367 -2.49 -17.87 33.29
CA ASN A 367 -3.38 -18.77 32.58
C ASN A 367 -4.46 -18.01 31.81
N SER A 368 -5.00 -16.93 32.39
CA SER A 368 -5.92 -16.03 31.70
C SER A 368 -5.26 -15.35 30.50
N PHE A 369 -4.01 -14.89 30.62
CA PHE A 369 -3.24 -14.30 29.52
C PHE A 369 -2.99 -15.32 28.40
N LYS A 370 -2.55 -16.53 28.76
CA LYS A 370 -2.36 -17.62 27.79
C LYS A 370 -3.66 -17.95 27.05
N LYS A 371 -4.79 -18.00 27.76
CA LYS A 371 -6.10 -18.27 27.16
C LYS A 371 -6.57 -17.11 26.28
N ALA A 372 -6.41 -15.87 26.72
CA ALA A 372 -6.74 -14.69 25.92
C ALA A 372 -5.95 -14.69 24.61
N LEU A 373 -4.65 -14.97 24.67
CA LEU A 373 -3.78 -15.04 23.50
C LEU A 373 -4.24 -16.08 22.46
N SER A 374 -5.01 -17.12 22.83
CA SER A 374 -5.56 -18.08 21.85
C SER A 374 -6.58 -17.46 20.87
N TYR A 375 -7.12 -16.28 21.17
CA TYR A 375 -8.05 -15.55 20.30
C TYR A 375 -7.36 -14.56 19.35
N GLY A 376 -6.03 -14.53 19.34
CA GLY A 376 -5.24 -13.67 18.46
C GLY A 376 -3.77 -14.05 18.50
N ASN A 377 -2.89 -13.08 18.29
CA ASN A 377 -1.44 -13.31 18.33
C ASN A 377 -0.66 -12.20 19.05
N ARG A 378 -1.36 -11.16 19.53
CA ARG A 378 -0.76 -10.06 20.29
C ARG A 378 -1.67 -9.71 21.47
N LEU A 379 -1.20 -9.92 22.69
CA LEU A 379 -1.97 -9.62 23.89
C LEU A 379 -1.61 -8.23 24.43
N ILE A 380 -2.61 -7.37 24.57
CA ILE A 380 -2.55 -6.07 25.23
C ILE A 380 -3.24 -6.21 26.59
N VAL A 381 -2.56 -5.78 27.66
CA VAL A 381 -3.09 -5.87 29.03
C VAL A 381 -3.30 -4.46 29.61
N GLY A 382 -4.53 -4.15 29.98
CA GLY A 382 -4.91 -2.92 30.68
C GLY A 382 -4.80 -3.06 32.19
N VAL A 383 -4.03 -2.21 32.84
CA VAL A 383 -3.86 -2.20 34.30
C VAL A 383 -4.61 -1.00 34.88
N LEU A 384 -5.58 -1.27 35.74
CA LEU A 384 -6.37 -0.23 36.39
C LEU A 384 -5.53 0.60 37.38
N SER A 385 -5.81 1.91 37.49
CA SER A 385 -5.19 2.78 38.51
C SER A 385 -5.67 2.43 39.92
N ASP A 386 -4.86 2.75 40.92
CA ASP A 386 -5.21 2.51 42.33
C ASP A 386 -6.49 3.27 42.73
N GLU A 387 -6.66 4.49 42.21
CA GLU A 387 -7.85 5.34 42.36
C GLU A 387 -9.12 4.69 41.79
N HIS A 388 -9.03 4.09 40.59
CA HIS A 388 -10.16 3.41 39.97
C HIS A 388 -10.58 2.17 40.77
N VAL A 389 -9.61 1.41 41.28
CA VAL A 389 -9.88 0.18 42.04
C VAL A 389 -10.57 0.48 43.37
N GLN A 390 -10.14 1.52 44.09
CA GLN A 390 -10.71 1.92 45.38
C GLN A 390 -12.20 2.29 45.32
N ARG A 391 -12.71 2.69 44.16
CA ARG A 391 -14.12 3.05 43.98
C ARG A 391 -15.08 1.87 44.07
N TYR A 392 -14.60 0.64 43.86
CA TYR A 392 -15.48 -0.55 43.83
C TYR A 392 -14.90 -1.78 44.54
N LYS A 393 -13.63 -1.77 44.97
CA LYS A 393 -13.01 -2.87 45.73
C LYS A 393 -11.94 -2.35 46.69
N ARG A 394 -11.40 -3.24 47.54
CA ARG A 394 -10.25 -2.95 48.41
C ARG A 394 -9.08 -2.35 47.61
N SER A 395 -8.30 -1.50 48.26
CA SER A 395 -7.03 -1.03 47.71
C SER A 395 -6.12 -2.22 47.36
N PRO A 396 -5.44 -2.18 46.20
CA PRO A 396 -4.36 -3.12 45.87
C PRO A 396 -3.25 -3.09 46.93
N ILE A 397 -2.57 -4.22 47.12
CA ILE A 397 -1.36 -4.29 47.96
C ILE A 397 -0.18 -3.70 47.18
N MET A 398 -0.07 -4.06 45.90
CA MET A 398 0.94 -3.54 44.98
C MET A 398 0.46 -2.24 44.32
N THR A 399 1.34 -1.25 44.22
CA THR A 399 1.10 -0.02 43.46
C THR A 399 0.79 -0.32 41.99
N MET A 400 0.12 0.60 41.28
CA MET A 400 -0.13 0.45 39.84
C MET A 400 1.15 0.20 39.04
N LYS A 401 2.25 0.88 39.40
CA LYS A 401 3.55 0.72 38.73
C LYS A 401 4.09 -0.69 38.90
N GLU A 402 4.12 -1.21 40.11
CA GLU A 402 4.58 -2.59 40.38
C GLU A 402 3.71 -3.62 39.64
N ARG A 403 2.38 -3.44 39.65
CA ARG A 403 1.46 -4.33 38.92
C ARG A 403 1.74 -4.30 37.41
N ALA A 404 1.93 -3.12 36.84
CA ALA A 404 2.23 -2.97 35.41
C ALA A 404 3.58 -3.59 35.03
N GLU A 405 4.63 -3.37 35.82
CA GLU A 405 5.95 -3.96 35.59
C GLU A 405 5.90 -5.49 35.66
N VAL A 406 5.24 -6.06 36.68
CA VAL A 406 5.11 -7.53 36.80
C VAL A 406 4.32 -8.12 35.63
N VAL A 407 3.24 -7.46 35.19
CA VAL A 407 2.48 -7.90 34.00
C VAL A 407 3.34 -7.83 32.74
N ALA A 408 4.15 -6.79 32.58
CA ALA A 408 5.03 -6.60 31.42
C ALA A 408 6.13 -7.68 31.32
N THR A 409 6.54 -8.31 32.43
CA THR A 409 7.51 -9.44 32.40
C THR A 409 6.91 -10.73 31.84
N SER A 410 5.59 -10.80 31.65
CA SER A 410 4.94 -12.01 31.14
C SER A 410 5.26 -12.23 29.66
N ARG A 411 5.79 -13.41 29.32
CA ARG A 411 6.04 -13.81 27.93
C ARG A 411 4.82 -13.78 27.01
N PHE A 412 3.61 -13.78 27.57
CA PHE A 412 2.36 -13.75 26.80
C PHE A 412 1.93 -12.33 26.44
N VAL A 413 2.43 -11.32 27.16
CA VAL A 413 2.00 -9.93 27.07
C VAL A 413 2.91 -9.18 26.11
N HIS A 414 2.32 -8.57 25.08
CA HIS A 414 3.04 -7.75 24.12
C HIS A 414 3.12 -6.28 24.58
N LYS A 415 2.02 -5.74 25.12
CA LYS A 415 1.94 -4.34 25.55
C LYS A 415 1.12 -4.23 26.83
N VAL A 416 1.59 -3.41 27.77
CA VAL A 416 0.83 -3.01 28.96
C VAL A 416 0.35 -1.57 28.79
N ILE A 417 -0.88 -1.29 29.18
CA ILE A 417 -1.47 0.05 29.20
C ILE A 417 -1.89 0.35 30.65
N ALA A 418 -1.22 1.32 31.27
CA ALA A 418 -1.45 1.71 32.66
C ALA A 418 -1.34 3.25 32.79
N PRO A 419 -2.38 3.97 33.24
CA PRO A 419 -3.70 3.47 33.58
C PRO A 419 -4.52 3.11 32.33
N CYS A 420 -5.37 2.07 32.41
CA CYS A 420 -6.38 1.80 31.41
C CYS A 420 -7.73 2.49 31.73
N PRO A 421 -8.63 2.66 30.74
CA PRO A 421 -9.93 3.30 30.93
C PRO A 421 -10.80 2.61 31.97
N PHE A 422 -11.58 3.41 32.71
CA PHE A 422 -12.59 2.94 33.67
C PHE A 422 -13.57 4.08 34.03
N PRO A 423 -14.89 3.82 34.19
CA PRO A 423 -15.58 2.57 33.90
C PRO A 423 -15.76 2.34 32.41
N GLY A 424 -15.55 1.10 31.99
CA GLY A 424 -15.80 0.65 30.63
C GLY A 424 -14.64 0.89 29.64
N ILE A 425 -14.81 0.35 28.44
CA ILE A 425 -13.84 0.42 27.35
C ILE A 425 -14.47 1.20 26.21
N PRO A 426 -14.08 2.47 26.00
CA PRO A 426 -14.75 3.29 25.02
C PRO A 426 -14.25 2.96 23.59
N GLU A 427 -15.04 3.31 22.57
CA GLU A 427 -14.77 2.90 21.19
C GLU A 427 -13.47 3.52 20.65
N GLU A 428 -13.17 4.75 21.05
CA GLU A 428 -11.92 5.43 20.70
C GLU A 428 -10.69 4.65 21.17
N PHE A 429 -10.74 4.06 22.37
CA PHE A 429 -9.66 3.25 22.92
C PHE A 429 -9.48 1.94 22.14
N ILE A 430 -10.60 1.32 21.73
CA ILE A 430 -10.60 0.11 20.89
C ILE A 430 -9.94 0.42 19.54
N ARG A 431 -10.30 1.55 18.92
CA ARG A 431 -9.74 1.97 17.62
C ARG A 431 -8.27 2.37 17.72
N GLU A 432 -7.91 3.20 18.70
CA GLU A 432 -6.53 3.67 18.93
C GLU A 432 -5.55 2.50 19.09
N HIS A 433 -5.93 1.47 19.85
CA HIS A 433 -5.09 0.30 20.08
C HIS A 433 -5.37 -0.87 19.13
N ARG A 434 -6.21 -0.66 18.11
CA ARG A 434 -6.63 -1.68 17.14
C ARG A 434 -7.04 -2.98 17.83
N ILE A 435 -7.90 -2.92 18.83
CA ILE A 435 -8.33 -4.07 19.62
C ILE A 435 -9.36 -4.88 18.81
N HIS A 436 -9.03 -6.14 18.52
CA HIS A 436 -9.85 -7.02 17.70
C HIS A 436 -10.79 -7.88 18.55
N VAL A 437 -10.31 -8.28 19.74
CA VAL A 437 -11.02 -9.15 20.68
C VAL A 437 -10.84 -8.60 22.09
N VAL A 438 -11.91 -8.53 22.87
CA VAL A 438 -11.86 -8.21 24.30
C VAL A 438 -12.23 -9.45 25.09
N CYS A 439 -11.32 -9.92 25.94
CA CYS A 439 -11.54 -11.10 26.75
C CYS A 439 -11.83 -10.71 28.20
N HIS A 440 -12.90 -11.25 28.78
CA HIS A 440 -13.27 -10.99 30.17
C HIS A 440 -13.70 -12.27 30.89
N SER A 441 -13.78 -12.20 32.22
CA SER A 441 -14.20 -13.35 33.02
C SER A 441 -15.72 -13.56 32.97
N THR A 442 -16.17 -14.77 33.33
CA THR A 442 -17.59 -15.13 33.48
C THR A 442 -18.36 -14.25 34.47
N GLU A 443 -17.66 -13.55 35.38
CA GLU A 443 -18.28 -12.61 36.35
C GLU A 443 -18.98 -11.41 35.67
N TYR A 444 -18.53 -11.06 34.46
CA TYR A 444 -19.07 -9.96 33.67
C TYR A 444 -19.96 -10.45 32.52
N ASP A 445 -20.26 -11.75 32.45
CA ASP A 445 -21.18 -12.29 31.45
C ASP A 445 -22.63 -12.24 31.92
N LYS A 446 -23.11 -11.01 32.15
CA LYS A 446 -24.43 -10.74 32.71
C LYS A 446 -25.11 -9.57 31.99
N PRO A 447 -26.45 -9.55 31.87
CA PRO A 447 -27.16 -8.52 31.12
C PRO A 447 -27.01 -7.09 31.66
N ASP A 448 -26.72 -6.96 32.95
CA ASP A 448 -26.53 -5.69 33.69
C ASP A 448 -25.07 -5.21 33.70
N ASP A 449 -24.17 -5.85 32.94
CA ASP A 449 -22.77 -5.46 32.88
C ASP A 449 -22.60 -4.08 32.23
N ILE A 450 -22.00 -3.15 32.97
CA ILE A 450 -21.72 -1.78 32.51
C ILE A 450 -20.30 -1.63 31.94
N TYR A 451 -19.41 -2.61 32.13
CA TYR A 451 -17.99 -2.47 31.80
C TYR A 451 -17.69 -2.85 30.34
N TYR A 452 -18.30 -3.90 29.82
CA TYR A 452 -18.01 -4.40 28.47
C TYR A 452 -19.14 -4.12 27.46
N VAL A 453 -19.98 -3.11 27.71
CA VAL A 453 -21.13 -2.73 26.86
C VAL A 453 -20.69 -2.45 25.41
N VAL A 454 -19.72 -1.56 25.22
CA VAL A 454 -19.24 -1.17 23.88
C VAL A 454 -18.59 -2.36 23.14
N PRO A 455 -17.61 -3.09 23.71
CA PRO A 455 -17.11 -4.31 23.09
C PRO A 455 -18.19 -5.36 22.76
N ARG A 456 -19.21 -5.50 23.62
CA ARG A 456 -20.31 -6.45 23.42
C ARG A 456 -21.22 -6.02 22.26
N ALA A 457 -21.55 -4.73 22.18
CA ALA A 457 -22.29 -4.15 21.07
C ALA A 457 -21.54 -4.30 19.73
N MET A 458 -20.21 -4.22 19.75
CA MET A 458 -19.35 -4.47 18.59
C MET A 458 -19.20 -5.97 18.24
N GLY A 459 -19.67 -6.88 19.09
CA GLY A 459 -19.57 -8.34 18.87
C GLY A 459 -18.16 -8.93 19.05
N ILE A 460 -17.28 -8.23 19.80
CA ILE A 460 -15.86 -8.59 19.91
C ILE A 460 -15.47 -9.20 21.25
N THR A 461 -16.45 -9.49 22.11
CA THR A 461 -16.20 -10.08 23.42
C THR A 461 -15.97 -11.60 23.36
N ARG A 462 -15.12 -12.09 24.26
CA ARG A 462 -14.89 -13.52 24.52
C ARG A 462 -14.85 -13.78 26.02
N VAL A 463 -15.71 -14.68 26.48
CA VAL A 463 -15.80 -15.05 27.89
C VAL A 463 -14.79 -16.13 28.22
N MET A 464 -14.07 -15.98 29.33
CA MET A 464 -13.07 -16.93 29.80
C MET A 464 -13.38 -17.39 31.23
N PRO A 465 -13.36 -18.70 31.52
CA PRO A 465 -13.49 -19.20 32.88
C PRO A 465 -12.26 -18.83 33.72
N ARG A 466 -12.47 -18.66 35.02
CA ARG A 466 -11.38 -18.48 35.98
C ARG A 466 -10.57 -19.78 36.15
N THR A 467 -9.31 -19.63 36.55
CA THR A 467 -8.51 -20.76 37.04
C THR A 467 -8.99 -21.12 38.44
N GLU A 468 -9.41 -22.37 38.66
CA GLU A 468 -9.87 -22.84 39.97
C GLU A 468 -8.74 -22.85 41.02
N GLY A 469 -9.09 -22.64 42.28
CA GLY A 469 -8.16 -22.73 43.42
C GLY A 469 -7.12 -21.62 43.55
N MET A 470 -7.12 -20.60 42.67
CA MET A 470 -6.15 -19.50 42.66
C MET A 470 -6.82 -18.14 42.51
N SER A 471 -6.69 -17.28 43.53
CA SER A 471 -7.11 -15.87 43.48
C SER A 471 -6.29 -15.02 44.45
N THR A 472 -6.26 -13.71 44.25
CA THR A 472 -5.61 -12.78 45.19
C THR A 472 -6.18 -12.91 46.60
N SER A 473 -7.51 -13.06 46.75
CA SER A 473 -8.15 -13.24 48.06
C SER A 473 -7.70 -14.53 48.75
N GLU A 474 -7.52 -15.60 47.97
CA GLU A 474 -7.04 -16.90 48.46
C GLU A 474 -5.58 -16.81 48.91
N LEU A 475 -4.71 -16.14 48.15
CA LEU A 475 -3.33 -15.89 48.55
C LEU A 475 -3.24 -15.06 49.84
N ILE A 476 -4.07 -14.01 49.98
CA ILE A 476 -4.14 -13.23 51.22
C ILE A 476 -4.57 -14.11 52.40
N LYS A 477 -5.57 -14.99 52.22
CA LYS A 477 -5.99 -15.92 53.27
C LYS A 477 -4.85 -16.85 53.69
N ARG A 478 -4.11 -17.40 52.73
CA ARG A 478 -2.95 -18.27 53.01
C ARG A 478 -1.84 -17.53 53.76
N VAL A 479 -1.53 -16.30 53.36
CA VAL A 479 -0.53 -15.46 54.05
C VAL A 479 -0.98 -15.11 55.46
N LYS A 480 -2.27 -14.81 55.68
CA LYS A 480 -2.81 -14.53 57.03
C LYS A 480 -2.91 -15.76 57.93
N ALA A 481 -2.90 -16.96 57.35
CA ALA A 481 -2.94 -18.22 58.08
C ALA A 481 -1.54 -18.69 58.52
N TYR A 482 -0.48 -18.12 57.94
CA TYR A 482 0.88 -18.17 58.43
C TYR A 482 1.10 -17.09 59.49
#